data_AF-A0A4U0EJI1-F1
#
_entry.id   AF-A0A4U0EJI1-F1
#
_cell.length_a   1.000
_cell.length_b   1.000
_cell.length_c   1.000
_cell.angle_alpha   90.00
_cell.angle_beta   90.00
_cell.angle_gamma   90.00
#
_symmetry.space_group_name_H-M   'P 1'
#
loop_
_entity.id
_entity.type
_entity.pdbx_description
1 polymer ?
#
loop_
_entity_poly.entity_id
_entity_poly.type
_entity_poly.pdbx_seq_one_letter_code
_entity_poly.pdbx_strand_id
1 'polypeptide(L)'
;MNRLPIFILALTINFISFGQIKSESELIGKWTVVKMIDKPTEAQFKPIVDAFEKCTFIFKSNHDFELTTTNETELYKMMINEVLNEEVKWRFNSSTQTIGIGNSIMLIKIESSNEEPVFHIEETGLNLLVKKIE
;
A
#
# COMPACT_ATOMS: atom_id res chain seq x y z
N MET A 1 -40.85 -6.57 49.40
CA MET A 1 -40.12 -5.46 48.74
C MET A 1 -38.95 -6.10 47.99
N ASN A 2 -39.21 -6.61 46.79
CA ASN A 2 -38.27 -7.46 46.07
C ASN A 2 -37.33 -6.58 45.25
N ARG A 3 -36.06 -6.52 45.65
CA ARG A 3 -35.01 -5.81 44.90
C ARG A 3 -34.61 -6.68 43.71
N LEU A 4 -34.99 -6.25 42.51
CA LEU A 4 -34.51 -6.83 41.26
C LEU A 4 -33.08 -6.34 41.01
N PRO A 5 -32.06 -7.19 40.90
CA PRO A 5 -30.74 -6.73 40.50
C PRO A 5 -30.75 -6.40 39.01
N ILE A 6 -30.38 -5.16 38.70
CA ILE A 6 -30.17 -4.64 37.35
C ILE A 6 -29.01 -5.42 36.71
N PHE A 7 -29.29 -6.23 35.69
CA PHE A 7 -28.26 -6.78 34.80
C PHE A 7 -27.95 -5.74 33.71
N ILE A 8 -26.89 -4.96 33.89
CA ILE A 8 -26.28 -4.18 32.80
C ILE A 8 -25.52 -5.18 31.93
N LEU A 9 -26.13 -5.59 30.82
CA LEU A 9 -25.46 -6.33 29.75
C LEU A 9 -24.53 -5.34 29.02
N ALA A 10 -23.26 -5.29 29.42
CA ALA A 10 -22.24 -4.53 28.71
C ALA A 10 -21.95 -5.21 27.36
N LEU A 11 -22.62 -4.73 26.31
CA LEU A 11 -22.25 -4.96 24.92
C LEU A 11 -20.86 -4.35 24.70
N THR A 12 -19.81 -5.16 24.89
CA THR A 12 -18.48 -4.83 24.39
C THR A 12 -18.52 -5.04 22.88
N ILE A 13 -18.91 -3.99 22.17
CA ILE A 13 -18.68 -3.88 20.74
C ILE A 13 -17.16 -3.88 20.59
N ASN A 14 -16.59 -5.04 20.25
CA ASN A 14 -15.23 -5.12 19.75
C ASN A 14 -15.23 -4.38 18.41
N PHE A 15 -14.99 -3.06 18.45
CA PHE A 15 -14.55 -2.32 17.29
C PHE A 15 -13.16 -2.87 16.95
N ILE A 16 -13.14 -3.96 16.17
CA ILE A 16 -11.90 -4.36 15.54
C ILE A 16 -11.64 -3.27 14.51
N SER A 17 -10.71 -2.38 14.82
CA SER A 17 -10.15 -1.42 13.88
C SER A 17 -9.41 -2.22 12.80
N PHE A 18 -10.19 -2.76 11.85
CA PHE A 18 -9.70 -3.39 10.63
C PHE A 18 -9.35 -2.27 9.68
N GLY A 19 -8.07 -1.98 9.52
CA GLY A 19 -7.65 -1.06 8.49
C GLY A 19 -6.17 -0.73 8.52
N GLN A 20 -5.64 -0.35 9.68
CA GLN A 20 -4.28 0.15 9.77
C GLN A 20 -3.27 -0.99 9.85
N ILE A 21 -2.15 -0.82 9.14
CA ILE A 21 -0.99 -1.68 9.24
C ILE A 21 -0.32 -1.39 10.59
N LYS A 22 -0.28 -2.39 11.46
CA LYS A 22 0.18 -2.23 12.85
C LYS A 22 1.68 -2.33 12.98
N SER A 23 2.32 -3.04 12.06
CA SER A 23 3.76 -3.27 12.09
C SER A 23 4.34 -3.44 10.70
N GLU A 24 5.64 -3.22 10.59
CA GLU A 24 6.41 -3.48 9.38
C GLU A 24 6.29 -4.94 8.91
N SER A 25 6.19 -5.88 9.84
CA SER A 25 6.05 -7.31 9.52
C SER A 25 4.78 -7.66 8.74
N GLU A 26 3.72 -6.86 8.87
CA GLU A 26 2.49 -7.04 8.09
C GLU A 26 2.69 -6.66 6.62
N LEU A 27 3.63 -5.74 6.33
CA LEU A 27 3.98 -5.30 4.97
C LEU A 27 4.89 -6.27 4.23
N ILE A 28 5.75 -6.99 4.94
CA ILE A 28 6.67 -7.95 4.33
C ILE A 28 5.89 -8.94 3.48
N GLY A 29 6.24 -9.06 2.20
CA GLY A 29 5.55 -9.91 1.23
C GLY A 29 5.34 -9.24 -0.12
N LYS A 30 4.48 -9.85 -0.95
CA LYS A 30 4.16 -9.37 -2.29
C LYS A 30 2.76 -8.79 -2.35
N TRP A 31 2.64 -7.60 -2.92
CA TRP A 31 1.38 -6.86 -3.05
C TRP A 31 1.12 -6.50 -4.50
N THR A 32 0.09 -7.09 -5.10
CA THR A 32 -0.28 -6.80 -6.49
C THR A 32 -1.37 -5.75 -6.54
N VAL A 33 -1.31 -4.88 -7.55
CA VAL A 33 -2.40 -3.98 -7.88
C VAL A 33 -3.57 -4.79 -8.41
N VAL A 34 -4.75 -4.59 -7.81
CA VAL A 34 -6.03 -5.16 -8.24
C VAL A 34 -6.75 -4.17 -9.14
N LYS A 35 -6.74 -2.89 -8.76
CA LYS A 35 -7.47 -1.82 -9.46
C LYS A 35 -6.86 -0.45 -9.15
N MET A 36 -6.88 0.44 -10.13
CA MET A 36 -6.64 1.87 -9.92
C MET A 36 -7.97 2.59 -9.64
N ILE A 37 -8.06 3.33 -8.54
CA ILE A 37 -9.32 3.93 -8.06
C ILE A 37 -9.73 5.11 -8.96
N ASP A 38 -8.81 6.05 -9.19
CA ASP A 38 -9.05 7.26 -9.99
C ASP A 38 -8.06 7.30 -11.16
N LYS A 39 -8.27 6.43 -12.14
CA LYS A 39 -7.38 6.28 -13.31
C LYS A 39 -7.39 7.55 -14.18
N PRO A 40 -6.29 8.32 -14.26
CA PRO A 40 -6.20 9.46 -15.18
C PRO A 40 -6.40 8.99 -16.63
N THR A 41 -7.08 9.80 -17.44
CA THR A 41 -7.45 9.41 -18.81
C THR A 41 -6.71 10.21 -19.88
N GLU A 42 -6.06 11.30 -19.50
CA GLU A 42 -5.27 12.12 -20.40
C GLU A 42 -4.05 11.34 -20.90
N ALA A 43 -3.79 11.42 -22.21
CA ALA A 43 -2.75 10.64 -22.87
C ALA A 43 -1.35 10.82 -22.25
N GLN A 44 -1.08 11.98 -21.65
CA GLN A 44 0.18 12.27 -20.95
C GLN A 44 0.44 11.37 -19.74
N PHE A 45 -0.61 10.86 -19.07
CA PHE A 45 -0.48 9.98 -17.92
C PHE A 45 -0.43 8.49 -18.30
N LYS A 46 -0.72 8.16 -19.56
CA LYS A 46 -0.75 6.78 -20.05
C LYS A 46 0.50 5.97 -19.67
N PRO A 47 1.73 6.49 -19.78
CA PRO A 47 2.92 5.71 -19.42
C PRO A 47 2.99 5.32 -17.93
N ILE A 48 2.60 6.25 -17.04
CA ILE A 48 2.58 6.02 -15.57
C ILE A 48 1.46 5.03 -15.26
N VAL A 49 0.29 5.25 -15.83
CA VAL A 49 -0.87 4.39 -15.65
C VAL A 49 -0.57 2.96 -16.10
N ASP A 50 0.01 2.78 -17.30
CA ASP A 50 0.39 1.47 -17.83
C ASP A 50 1.41 0.75 -16.94
N ALA A 51 2.35 1.49 -16.33
CA ALA A 51 3.39 0.94 -15.47
C ALA A 51 2.81 0.38 -14.16
N PHE A 52 1.87 1.09 -13.53
CA PHE A 52 1.29 0.74 -12.23
C PHE A 52 0.02 -0.13 -12.30
N GLU A 53 -0.69 -0.19 -13.44
CA GLU A 53 -1.96 -0.91 -13.57
C GLU A 53 -1.85 -2.42 -13.23
N LYS A 54 -0.68 -3.02 -13.43
CA LYS A 54 -0.41 -4.44 -13.11
C LYS A 54 0.94 -4.63 -12.41
N CYS A 55 1.31 -3.69 -11.55
CA CYS A 55 2.55 -3.81 -10.80
C CYS A 55 2.39 -4.66 -9.53
N THR A 56 3.49 -5.25 -9.10
CA THR A 56 3.61 -5.93 -7.80
C THR A 56 4.74 -5.28 -7.01
N PHE A 57 4.41 -4.80 -5.82
CA PHE A 57 5.34 -4.28 -4.82
C PHE A 57 5.82 -5.45 -3.97
N ILE A 58 7.14 -5.56 -3.79
CA ILE A 58 7.76 -6.64 -3.01
C ILE A 58 8.56 -6.01 -1.88
N PHE A 59 8.09 -6.20 -0.65
CA PHE A 59 8.76 -5.73 0.57
C PHE A 59 9.45 -6.91 1.23
N LYS A 60 10.77 -7.01 1.13
CA LYS A 60 11.53 -8.12 1.72
C LYS A 60 11.85 -7.84 3.20
N SER A 61 12.04 -8.90 3.97
CA SER A 61 12.37 -8.82 5.41
C SER A 61 13.74 -8.22 5.72
N ASN A 62 14.65 -8.17 4.73
CA ASN A 62 15.94 -7.50 4.85
C ASN A 62 15.88 -6.02 4.43
N HIS A 63 14.68 -5.46 4.32
CA HIS A 63 14.38 -4.11 3.84
C HIS A 63 14.64 -3.87 2.36
N ASP A 64 14.96 -4.89 1.56
CA ASP A 64 15.02 -4.70 0.10
C ASP A 64 13.61 -4.52 -0.47
N PHE A 65 13.52 -3.64 -1.45
CA PHE A 65 12.32 -3.37 -2.20
C PHE A 65 12.51 -3.75 -3.67
N GLU A 66 11.51 -4.40 -4.24
CA GLU A 66 11.43 -4.62 -5.69
C GLU A 66 10.06 -4.18 -6.19
N LEU A 67 10.04 -3.60 -7.39
CA LEU A 67 8.83 -3.32 -8.13
C LEU A 67 8.89 -4.14 -9.42
N THR A 68 7.85 -4.92 -9.68
CA THR A 68 7.71 -5.65 -10.94
C THR A 68 6.45 -5.22 -11.64
N THR A 69 6.43 -5.25 -12.98
CA THR A 69 5.22 -5.00 -13.76
C THR A 69 5.21 -5.92 -14.97
N THR A 70 4.03 -6.24 -15.49
CA THR A 70 3.89 -6.98 -16.75
C THR A 70 4.03 -6.07 -17.98
N ASN A 71 3.98 -4.76 -17.79
CA ASN A 71 4.08 -3.76 -18.85
C ASN A 71 5.44 -3.04 -18.76
N GLU A 72 6.46 -3.58 -19.43
CA GLU A 72 7.80 -2.97 -19.50
C GLU A 72 7.81 -1.71 -20.39
N THR A 73 7.04 -0.69 -20.02
CA THR A 73 7.05 0.60 -20.70
C THR A 73 8.42 1.28 -20.51
N GLU A 74 8.80 2.17 -21.43
CA GLU A 74 10.04 2.95 -21.28
C GLU A 74 10.07 3.76 -19.97
N LEU A 75 8.89 4.18 -19.48
CA LEU A 75 8.78 4.83 -18.17
C LEU A 75 9.07 3.85 -17.01
N TYR A 76 8.58 2.61 -17.07
CA TYR A 76 8.97 1.57 -16.11
C TYR A 76 10.48 1.34 -16.15
N LYS A 77 11.08 1.29 -17.35
CA LYS A 77 12.53 1.18 -17.49
C LYS A 77 13.25 2.38 -16.90
N MET A 78 12.74 3.60 -17.02
CA MET A 78 13.34 4.77 -16.36
C MET A 78 13.20 4.71 -14.84
N MET A 79 12.01 4.39 -14.31
CA MET A 79 11.80 4.25 -12.86
C MET A 79 12.63 3.12 -12.28
N ILE A 80 12.70 1.96 -12.93
CA ILE A 80 13.49 0.82 -12.45
C ILE A 80 14.98 1.11 -12.63
N ASN A 81 15.40 1.60 -13.80
CA ASN A 81 16.82 1.73 -14.11
C ASN A 81 17.51 2.90 -13.41
N GLU A 82 16.79 3.99 -13.14
CA GLU A 82 17.37 5.17 -12.48
C GLU A 82 17.11 5.20 -10.97
N VAL A 83 16.01 4.58 -10.49
CA VAL A 83 15.64 4.61 -9.07
C VAL A 83 15.81 3.27 -8.37
N LEU A 84 15.62 2.13 -9.05
CA LEU A 84 15.52 0.79 -8.42
C LEU A 84 16.62 -0.22 -8.82
N ASN A 85 17.64 0.19 -9.58
CA ASN A 85 18.73 -0.69 -10.04
C ASN A 85 19.81 -0.96 -8.97
N GLU A 86 19.85 -0.15 -7.91
CA GLU A 86 20.63 -0.45 -6.70
C GLU A 86 19.74 -1.17 -5.69
N GLU A 87 20.30 -1.78 -4.64
CA GLU A 87 19.52 -2.40 -3.56
C GLU A 87 18.66 -1.35 -2.84
N VAL A 88 17.51 -1.02 -3.41
CA VAL A 88 16.63 -0.01 -2.87
C VAL A 88 16.02 -0.53 -1.60
N LYS A 89 16.23 0.22 -0.53
CA LYS A 89 15.67 -0.11 0.76
C LYS A 89 14.31 0.55 0.95
N TRP A 90 13.43 -0.12 1.66
CA TRP A 90 12.18 0.46 2.16
C TRP A 90 12.18 0.60 3.68
N ARG A 91 11.30 1.47 4.19
CA ARG A 91 11.06 1.67 5.62
C ARG A 91 9.60 2.01 5.88
N PHE A 92 9.04 1.55 6.98
CA PHE A 92 7.67 1.88 7.37
C PHE A 92 7.62 2.85 8.54
N ASN A 93 6.83 3.91 8.41
CA ASN A 93 6.45 4.79 9.49
C ASN A 93 5.00 4.50 9.89
N SER A 94 4.81 3.80 11.01
CA SER A 94 3.48 3.44 11.52
C SER A 94 2.65 4.64 11.99
N SER A 95 3.30 5.72 12.44
CA SER A 95 2.59 6.92 12.90
C SER A 95 1.91 7.69 11.78
N THR A 96 2.52 7.68 10.59
CA THR A 96 1.98 8.34 9.39
C THR A 96 1.35 7.36 8.40
N GLN A 97 1.45 6.05 8.66
CA GLN A 97 1.07 4.97 7.74
C GLN A 97 1.73 5.15 6.36
N THR A 98 3.04 5.45 6.35
CA THR A 98 3.80 5.74 5.13
C THR A 98 4.94 4.77 4.94
N ILE A 99 5.12 4.27 3.73
CA ILE A 99 6.28 3.50 3.29
C ILE A 99 7.19 4.44 2.51
N GLY A 100 8.44 4.60 2.95
CA GLY A 100 9.45 5.30 2.18
C GLY A 100 10.35 4.31 1.45
N ILE A 101 10.61 4.58 0.17
CA ILE A 101 11.43 3.74 -0.72
C ILE A 101 12.63 4.58 -1.20
N GLY A 102 13.83 3.99 -1.18
CA GLY A 102 15.04 4.60 -1.74
C GLY A 102 15.40 5.93 -1.08
N ASN A 103 15.46 5.99 0.25
CA ASN A 103 15.67 7.24 0.97
C ASN A 103 14.65 8.35 0.62
N SER A 104 13.37 7.96 0.49
CA SER A 104 12.24 8.85 0.16
C SER A 104 12.23 9.38 -1.29
N ILE A 105 12.77 8.62 -2.25
CA ILE A 105 12.53 8.88 -3.67
C ILE A 105 11.07 8.57 -4.05
N MET A 106 10.47 7.58 -3.37
CA MET A 106 9.05 7.28 -3.49
C MET A 106 8.42 7.15 -2.09
N LEU A 107 7.26 7.75 -1.93
CA LEU A 107 6.45 7.69 -0.72
C LEU A 107 5.09 7.07 -1.04
N ILE A 108 4.78 5.99 -0.32
CA ILE A 108 3.50 5.30 -0.41
C ILE A 108 2.75 5.51 0.88
N LYS A 109 1.64 6.26 0.83
CA LYS A 109 0.73 6.37 1.96
C LYS A 109 -0.29 5.23 1.89
N ILE A 110 -0.46 4.54 3.01
CA ILE A 110 -1.41 3.43 3.13
C ILE A 110 -2.72 4.00 3.64
N GLU A 111 -3.75 3.92 2.81
CA GLU A 111 -5.10 4.29 3.17
C GLU A 111 -5.93 3.02 3.33
N SER A 112 -6.52 2.87 4.51
CA SER A 112 -7.35 1.71 4.82
C SER A 112 -8.74 1.90 4.22
N SER A 113 -9.12 1.08 3.25
CA SER A 113 -10.53 0.85 2.94
C SER A 113 -11.03 -0.35 3.75
N ASN A 114 -12.34 -0.41 4.03
CA ASN A 114 -12.95 -1.43 4.88
C ASN A 114 -12.76 -2.88 4.39
N GLU A 115 -12.17 -3.12 3.22
CA GLU A 115 -12.01 -4.45 2.62
C GLU A 115 -10.59 -4.74 2.11
N GLU A 116 -9.90 -3.78 1.48
CA GLU A 116 -8.52 -3.94 0.97
C GLU A 116 -7.70 -2.64 1.11
N PRO A 117 -6.39 -2.70 1.39
CA PRO A 117 -5.56 -1.50 1.51
C PRO A 117 -5.39 -0.79 0.17
N VAL A 118 -5.32 0.54 0.24
CA VAL A 118 -5.05 1.41 -0.89
C VAL A 118 -3.66 1.99 -0.71
N PHE A 119 -2.82 1.84 -1.72
CA PHE A 119 -1.52 2.49 -1.82
C PHE A 119 -1.69 3.77 -2.62
N HIS A 120 -1.54 4.91 -1.94
CA HIS A 120 -1.46 6.22 -2.54
C HIS A 120 0.01 6.56 -2.81
N ILE A 121 0.38 6.69 -4.09
CA ILE A 121 1.74 7.03 -4.52
C ILE A 121 1.86 8.55 -4.58
N GLU A 122 2.50 9.18 -3.60
CA GLU A 122 2.47 10.64 -3.41
C GLU A 122 3.03 11.41 -4.62
N GLU A 123 4.05 10.87 -5.29
CA GLU A 123 4.70 11.52 -6.43
C GLU A 123 3.82 11.59 -7.68
N THR A 124 2.89 10.64 -7.82
CA THR A 124 2.03 10.52 -9.00
C THR A 124 0.56 10.83 -8.71
N GLY A 125 0.18 10.87 -7.43
CA GLY A 125 -1.20 10.99 -6.98
C GLY A 125 -2.06 9.75 -7.25
N LEU A 126 -1.47 8.64 -7.72
CA LEU A 126 -2.22 7.43 -8.05
C LEU A 126 -2.69 6.69 -6.80
N ASN A 127 -3.96 6.30 -6.82
CA ASN A 127 -4.59 5.45 -5.80
C ASN A 127 -4.72 4.02 -6.33
N LEU A 128 -4.00 3.10 -5.70
CA LEU A 128 -3.91 1.70 -6.10
C LEU A 128 -4.55 0.80 -5.04
N LEU A 129 -5.67 0.17 -5.37
CA LEU A 129 -6.20 -0.93 -4.57
C LEU A 129 -5.25 -2.11 -4.71
N VAL A 130 -4.68 -2.57 -3.60
CA VAL A 130 -3.68 -3.65 -3.60
C VAL A 130 -4.12 -4.82 -2.75
N LYS A 131 -3.63 -6.00 -3.13
CA LYS A 131 -3.87 -7.24 -2.40
C LYS A 131 -2.55 -7.97 -2.16
N LYS A 132 -2.37 -8.43 -0.92
CA LYS A 132 -1.26 -9.31 -0.58
C LYS A 132 -1.47 -10.69 -1.20
N ILE A 133 -0.46 -11.19 -1.91
CA ILE A 133 -0.49 -12.49 -2.58
C ILE A 133 0.48 -13.51 -1.96
N GLU A 134 1.50 -13.02 -1.25
CA GLU A 134 2.49 -13.81 -0.51
C GLU A 134 2.93 -13.05 0.75
#